data_AF-A0AB73T516-F1
#
_entry.id   AF-A0AB73T516-F1
#
_cell.length_a   1.000
_cell.length_b   1.000
_cell.length_c   1.000
_cell.angle_alpha   90.00
_cell.angle_beta   90.00
_cell.angle_gamma   90.00
#
_symmetry.space_group_name_H-M   'P 1'
#
loop_
_entity.id
_entity.type
_entity.pdbx_description
1 polymer ?
#
loop_
_entity_poly.entity_id
_entity_poly.type
_entity_poly.pdbx_seq_one_letter_code
_entity_poly.pdbx_strand_id
1 'polypeptide(L)'
;MITTIIIIAAAVLILAVLIFFIVWKVRSHRFRPNPDKCRQKEELDADIEEAGFAYEINGDYFYSLMNCWQRQVGYCRLYDEGAPLFNMIFDCEPVTFSYAGKRWLIELWKGQYGITTGAEIGVYNTEREDIDTDKFKGTFYENITNDEMLKLSYILRKNGRVILRRKALHWWLTGFKLGEFSKPESLTMDAKITFRDREMRDAFVKSLTDLGYVRKEYSVRGKTVSVHFTTPRSPQTLSRNKVQETLVQQTNSNNCKLYEFATGKYSDTLDKLEYAKAMAPEIYDLFTKSLYAKGLYGAFEWIKDWLEGRHPNPGPGPKPPRPPKPPCHPEPPCRPEPPCHPEPPCRPEPPCHPEPPCRPEPPCCSEPPCHPERPCCPCPQEPSCEPCHPNQTCSPCHPDARCRPNTECRPNTECHTSTGCRPDSMCRPCSPGASRSACQPGQSCNGFRQNSSDCCDHDRQDDMQSNYYASDNWEDDSDGRIRKQDDMDLADEPGVKSCPAKKAETSEAER
;
A
#
# COMPACT_ATOMS: atom_id res chain seq x y z
N MET A 1 -18.33 -37.96 -50.38
CA MET A 1 -18.60 -38.09 -48.93
C MET A 1 -17.88 -37.00 -48.12
N ILE A 2 -16.56 -36.87 -48.23
CA ILE A 2 -15.78 -35.85 -47.48
C ILE A 2 -16.29 -34.42 -47.76
N THR A 3 -16.47 -34.04 -49.03
CA THR A 3 -16.98 -32.71 -49.41
C THR A 3 -18.36 -32.41 -48.81
N THR A 4 -19.26 -33.39 -48.79
CA THR A 4 -20.61 -33.26 -48.22
C THR A 4 -20.56 -33.06 -46.70
N ILE A 5 -19.68 -33.80 -46.01
CA ILE A 5 -19.46 -33.66 -44.56
C ILE A 5 -18.92 -32.26 -44.24
N ILE A 6 -17.97 -31.75 -45.03
CA ILE A 6 -17.42 -30.40 -44.86
C ILE A 6 -18.50 -29.32 -45.06
N ILE A 7 -19.35 -29.45 -46.07
CA ILE A 7 -20.45 -28.50 -46.33
C ILE A 7 -21.45 -28.50 -45.18
N ILE A 8 -21.83 -29.67 -44.67
CA ILE A 8 -22.75 -29.80 -43.53
C ILE A 8 -22.12 -29.19 -42.28
N ALA A 9 -20.85 -29.48 -41.99
CA ALA A 9 -20.14 -28.91 -40.85
C ALA A 9 -20.05 -27.37 -40.93
N ALA A 10 -19.77 -26.83 -42.12
CA ALA A 10 -19.76 -25.38 -42.34
C ALA A 10 -21.15 -24.75 -42.15
N ALA A 11 -22.21 -25.39 -42.65
CA ALA A 11 -23.59 -24.91 -42.48
C ALA A 11 -24.02 -24.92 -41.01
N VAL A 12 -23.68 -25.96 -40.26
CA VAL A 12 -23.94 -26.05 -38.80
C VAL A 12 -23.17 -24.96 -38.05
N LEU A 13 -21.90 -24.71 -38.40
CA LEU A 13 -21.10 -23.64 -37.81
C LEU A 13 -21.75 -22.26 -38.06
N ILE A 14 -22.16 -21.98 -39.30
CA ILE A 14 -22.81 -20.71 -39.66
C ILE A 14 -24.11 -20.54 -38.87
N LEU A 15 -24.95 -21.58 -38.78
CA LEU A 15 -26.19 -21.53 -38.02
C LEU A 15 -25.93 -21.31 -36.53
N ALA A 16 -24.94 -21.98 -35.95
CA ALA A 16 -24.54 -21.78 -34.55
C ALA A 16 -24.09 -20.34 -34.29
N VAL A 17 -23.30 -19.76 -35.20
CA VAL A 17 -22.85 -18.37 -35.13
C VAL A 17 -24.04 -17.40 -35.25
N LEU A 18 -24.98 -17.64 -36.17
CA LEU A 18 -26.18 -16.82 -36.31
C LEU A 18 -27.06 -16.87 -35.06
N ILE A 19 -27.30 -18.08 -34.51
CA ILE A 19 -28.05 -18.26 -33.26
C ILE A 19 -27.35 -17.53 -32.12
N PHE A 20 -26.03 -17.65 -32.01
CA PHE A 20 -25.24 -16.92 -31.02
C PHE A 20 -25.45 -15.41 -31.13
N PHE A 21 -25.34 -14.84 -32.34
CA PHE A 21 -25.56 -13.40 -32.54
C PHE A 21 -27.00 -12.96 -32.24
N ILE A 22 -28.00 -13.79 -32.57
CA ILE A 22 -29.41 -13.51 -32.24
C ILE A 22 -29.61 -13.52 -30.72
N VAL A 23 -29.14 -14.57 -30.03
CA VAL A 23 -29.24 -14.69 -28.58
C VAL A 23 -28.50 -13.55 -27.89
N TRP A 24 -27.27 -13.24 -28.32
CA TRP A 24 -26.48 -12.13 -27.81
C TRP A 24 -27.20 -10.79 -28.00
N LYS A 25 -27.75 -10.53 -29.20
CA LYS A 25 -28.50 -9.30 -29.48
C LYS A 25 -29.76 -9.19 -28.61
N VAL A 26 -30.51 -10.28 -28.44
CA VAL A 26 -31.70 -10.30 -27.58
C VAL A 26 -31.33 -10.09 -26.11
N ARG A 27 -30.29 -10.77 -25.61
CA ARG A 27 -29.80 -10.61 -24.24
C ARG A 27 -29.26 -9.19 -24.00
N SER A 28 -28.48 -8.63 -24.92
CA SER A 28 -27.95 -7.26 -24.85
C SER A 28 -29.08 -6.21 -24.85
N HIS A 29 -30.09 -6.41 -25.69
CA HIS A 29 -31.25 -5.51 -25.73
C HIS A 29 -32.09 -5.57 -24.45
N ARG A 30 -32.20 -6.74 -23.83
CA ARG A 30 -32.95 -6.96 -22.58
C ARG A 30 -32.15 -6.65 -21.32
N PHE A 31 -30.83 -6.54 -21.41
CA PHE A 31 -29.98 -6.21 -20.27
C PHE A 31 -30.37 -4.84 -19.71
N ARG A 32 -30.57 -4.81 -18.40
CA ARG A 32 -30.81 -3.61 -17.60
C ARG A 32 -29.79 -3.65 -16.47
N PRO A 33 -28.92 -2.64 -16.36
CA PRO A 33 -28.00 -2.55 -15.24
C PRO A 33 -28.77 -2.49 -13.91
N ASN A 34 -28.12 -2.95 -12.85
CA ASN A 34 -28.65 -2.89 -11.51
C ASN A 34 -28.80 -1.41 -11.06
N PRO A 35 -30.00 -0.96 -10.65
CA PRO A 35 -30.19 0.42 -10.19
C PRO A 35 -29.46 0.70 -8.86
N ASP A 36 -29.09 -0.31 -8.09
CA ASP A 36 -28.33 -0.16 -6.85
C ASP A 36 -26.82 -0.05 -7.15
N LYS A 37 -26.36 1.19 -7.29
CA LYS A 37 -24.95 1.53 -7.53
C LYS A 37 -24.03 1.10 -6.38
N CYS A 38 -24.53 1.09 -5.15
CA CYS A 38 -23.73 0.67 -4.00
C CYS A 38 -23.47 -0.83 -4.05
N ARG A 39 -24.49 -1.61 -4.38
CA ARG A 39 -24.33 -3.05 -4.60
C ARG A 39 -23.41 -3.35 -5.78
N GLN A 40 -23.56 -2.67 -6.92
CA GLN A 40 -22.64 -2.83 -8.06
C GLN A 40 -21.19 -2.53 -7.66
N LYS A 41 -20.97 -1.45 -6.90
CA LYS A 41 -19.65 -1.09 -6.37
C LYS A 41 -19.09 -2.18 -5.47
N GLU A 42 -19.88 -2.70 -4.52
CA GLU A 42 -19.42 -3.77 -3.63
C GLU A 42 -19.04 -5.05 -4.38
N GLU A 43 -19.82 -5.44 -5.39
CA GLU A 43 -19.53 -6.60 -6.24
C GLU A 43 -18.27 -6.36 -7.09
N LEU A 44 -18.08 -5.15 -7.62
CA LEU A 44 -16.88 -4.77 -8.36
C LEU A 44 -15.63 -4.73 -7.47
N ASP A 45 -15.72 -4.12 -6.30
CA ASP A 45 -14.62 -4.04 -5.34
C ASP A 45 -14.16 -5.45 -4.92
N ALA A 46 -15.12 -6.36 -4.67
CA ALA A 46 -14.81 -7.76 -4.36
C ALA A 46 -14.06 -8.47 -5.51
N ASP A 47 -14.39 -8.17 -6.77
CA ASP A 47 -13.71 -8.74 -7.94
C ASP A 47 -12.26 -8.24 -8.09
N ILE A 48 -11.95 -7.03 -7.62
CA ILE A 48 -10.63 -6.38 -7.83
C ILE A 48 -9.80 -6.23 -6.55
N GLU A 49 -10.31 -6.69 -5.41
CA GLU A 49 -9.64 -6.58 -4.11
C GLU A 49 -8.29 -7.32 -4.09
N GLU A 50 -8.23 -8.54 -4.65
CA GLU A 50 -6.96 -9.30 -4.74
C GLU A 50 -5.97 -8.63 -5.71
N ALA A 51 -6.44 -7.83 -6.67
CA ALA A 51 -5.57 -6.98 -7.48
C ALA A 51 -4.95 -5.83 -6.65
N GLY A 52 -5.53 -5.51 -5.49
CA GLY A 52 -5.11 -4.43 -4.61
C GLY A 52 -5.82 -3.09 -4.86
N PHE A 53 -6.99 -3.11 -5.50
CA PHE A 53 -7.70 -1.90 -5.92
C PHE A 53 -9.14 -1.84 -5.39
N ALA A 54 -9.73 -0.64 -5.46
CA ALA A 54 -11.15 -0.37 -5.25
C ALA A 54 -11.62 0.72 -6.21
N TYR A 55 -12.93 0.87 -6.36
CA TYR A 55 -13.57 1.87 -7.21
C TYR A 55 -14.18 3.04 -6.41
N GLU A 56 -14.04 4.27 -6.90
CA GLU A 56 -14.67 5.47 -6.35
C GLU A 56 -15.79 5.95 -7.29
N ILE A 57 -17.04 5.91 -6.80
CA ILE A 57 -18.23 6.26 -7.59
C ILE A 57 -18.20 7.73 -8.01
N ASN A 58 -17.96 8.65 -7.08
CA ASN A 58 -18.14 10.08 -7.35
C ASN A 58 -17.09 10.64 -8.30
N GLY A 59 -15.89 10.07 -8.25
CA GLY A 59 -14.77 10.46 -9.11
C GLY A 59 -14.65 9.63 -10.39
N ASP A 60 -15.37 8.52 -10.48
CA ASP A 60 -15.31 7.56 -11.58
C ASP A 60 -13.88 7.11 -11.90
N TYR A 61 -13.23 6.48 -10.91
CA TYR A 61 -11.86 5.98 -11.04
C TYR A 61 -11.56 4.80 -10.11
N PHE A 62 -10.53 4.03 -10.46
CA PHE A 62 -9.95 2.95 -9.66
C PHE A 62 -8.75 3.46 -8.87
N TYR A 63 -8.54 2.94 -7.66
CA TYR A 63 -7.44 3.37 -6.81
C TYR A 63 -6.91 2.26 -5.91
N SER A 64 -5.65 2.38 -5.49
CA SER A 64 -4.95 1.42 -4.64
C SER A 64 -5.54 1.38 -3.23
N LEU A 65 -5.71 0.17 -2.71
CA LEU A 65 -6.01 -0.06 -1.30
C LEU A 65 -4.78 0.23 -0.44
N MET A 66 -5.00 0.74 0.79
CA MET A 66 -3.92 1.03 1.73
C MET A 66 -3.07 -0.21 2.05
N ASN A 67 -3.72 -1.35 2.24
CA ASN A 67 -3.12 -2.63 2.65
C ASN A 67 -3.15 -3.66 1.51
N CYS A 68 -2.88 -3.24 0.29
CA CYS A 68 -2.75 -4.16 -0.83
C CYS A 68 -1.46 -5.01 -0.74
N TRP A 69 -1.40 -6.13 -1.47
CA TRP A 69 -0.23 -7.02 -1.45
C TRP A 69 1.03 -6.34 -2.02
N GLN A 70 0.88 -5.33 -2.90
CA GLN A 70 1.99 -4.51 -3.40
C GLN A 70 2.74 -3.80 -2.27
N ARG A 71 2.12 -3.67 -1.08
CA ARG A 71 2.78 -3.17 0.12
C ARG A 71 3.97 -4.03 0.56
N GLN A 72 3.94 -5.33 0.27
CA GLN A 72 4.85 -6.34 0.81
C GLN A 72 6.05 -6.67 -0.11
N VAL A 73 6.13 -6.05 -1.29
CA VAL A 73 7.08 -6.43 -2.34
C VAL A 73 8.13 -5.35 -2.64
N GLY A 74 8.03 -4.19 -1.96
CA GLY A 74 8.97 -3.08 -2.13
C GLY A 74 8.98 -2.51 -3.55
N TYR A 75 10.07 -1.84 -3.90
CA TYR A 75 10.20 -1.15 -5.18
C TYR A 75 11.65 -1.06 -5.65
N CYS A 76 11.87 -1.20 -6.96
CA CYS A 76 13.14 -0.85 -7.59
C CYS A 76 12.96 -0.44 -9.06
N ARG A 77 14.01 0.10 -9.68
CA ARG A 77 13.97 0.57 -11.07
C ARG A 77 13.56 -0.51 -12.10
N LEU A 78 13.73 -1.80 -11.79
CA LEU A 78 13.31 -2.88 -12.70
C LEU A 78 11.80 -2.92 -12.93
N TYR A 79 11.01 -2.44 -11.97
CA TYR A 79 9.56 -2.40 -12.10
C TYR A 79 9.13 -1.46 -13.24
N ASP A 80 9.70 -0.26 -13.30
CA ASP A 80 9.51 0.65 -14.44
C ASP A 80 10.00 0.03 -15.75
N GLU A 81 11.18 -0.62 -15.73
CA GLU A 81 11.76 -1.25 -16.92
C GLU A 81 10.90 -2.43 -17.45
N GLY A 82 10.14 -3.08 -16.56
CA GLY A 82 9.20 -4.14 -16.94
C GLY A 82 7.86 -3.62 -17.46
N ALA A 83 7.50 -2.37 -17.15
CA ALA A 83 6.16 -1.83 -17.39
C ALA A 83 5.65 -1.98 -18.84
N PRO A 84 6.47 -1.73 -19.89
CA PRO A 84 6.03 -1.92 -21.27
C PRO A 84 5.62 -3.37 -21.62
N LEU A 85 6.13 -4.38 -20.91
CA LEU A 85 5.75 -5.79 -21.12
C LEU A 85 4.33 -6.09 -20.64
N PHE A 86 3.78 -5.23 -19.79
CA PHE A 86 2.44 -5.33 -19.20
C PHE A 86 1.50 -4.26 -19.74
N ASN A 87 1.78 -3.75 -20.95
CA ASN A 87 1.00 -2.72 -21.62
C ASN A 87 0.90 -1.38 -20.86
N MET A 88 1.89 -1.08 -20.02
CA MET A 88 1.97 0.19 -19.31
C MET A 88 3.03 1.08 -19.95
N ILE A 89 2.62 2.29 -20.33
CA ILE A 89 3.46 3.31 -20.95
C ILE A 89 3.19 4.61 -20.21
N PHE A 90 4.11 4.99 -19.35
CA PHE A 90 4.04 6.18 -18.51
C PHE A 90 5.38 6.92 -18.48
N ASP A 91 5.31 8.18 -18.08
CA ASP A 91 6.49 8.92 -17.66
C ASP A 91 6.69 8.69 -16.16
N CYS A 92 7.91 8.34 -15.76
CA CYS A 92 8.33 8.23 -14.36
C CYS A 92 9.28 9.37 -13.97
N GLU A 93 9.24 9.80 -12.71
CA GLU A 93 10.16 10.79 -12.14
C GLU A 93 10.62 10.36 -10.74
N PRO A 94 11.66 9.51 -10.63
CA PRO A 94 12.23 9.12 -9.36
C PRO A 94 13.02 10.29 -8.73
N VAL A 95 12.58 10.72 -7.54
CA VAL A 95 13.27 11.74 -6.75
C VAL A 95 13.86 11.08 -5.50
N THR A 96 15.17 10.80 -5.56
CA THR A 96 15.90 10.15 -4.46
C THR A 96 16.58 11.17 -3.56
N PHE A 97 16.54 10.97 -2.24
CA PHE A 97 17.17 11.87 -1.26
C PHE A 97 17.50 11.13 0.04
N SER A 98 18.42 11.66 0.83
CA SER A 98 18.75 11.12 2.16
C SER A 98 18.08 11.94 3.25
N TYR A 99 17.48 11.28 4.23
CA TYR A 99 16.87 11.92 5.39
C TYR A 99 16.77 10.95 6.56
N ALA A 100 17.11 11.41 7.76
CA ALA A 100 17.05 10.65 9.01
C ALA A 100 17.74 9.26 8.93
N GLY A 101 18.91 9.19 8.31
CA GLY A 101 19.68 7.96 8.15
C GLY A 101 19.20 7.01 7.04
N LYS A 102 18.09 7.32 6.37
CA LYS A 102 17.51 6.49 5.30
C LYS A 102 17.71 7.10 3.92
N ARG A 103 17.73 6.24 2.91
CA ARG A 103 17.62 6.61 1.49
C ARG A 103 16.16 6.56 1.09
N TRP A 104 15.60 7.70 0.73
CA TRP A 104 14.20 7.85 0.33
C TRP A 104 14.07 7.91 -1.18
N LEU A 105 12.97 7.38 -1.68
CA LEU A 105 12.49 7.54 -3.04
C LEU A 105 11.05 8.05 -2.97
N ILE A 106 10.80 9.20 -3.58
CA ILE A 106 9.44 9.59 -3.96
C ILE A 106 9.41 9.60 -5.48
N GLU A 107 8.48 8.84 -6.05
CA GLU A 107 8.37 8.70 -7.49
C GLU A 107 6.98 9.09 -7.96
N LEU A 108 6.95 9.85 -9.06
CA LEU A 108 5.74 10.32 -9.71
C LEU A 108 5.58 9.56 -11.03
N TRP A 109 4.37 9.06 -11.29
CA TRP A 109 4.04 8.45 -12.56
C TRP A 109 2.80 9.10 -13.19
N LYS A 110 2.80 9.24 -14.51
CA LYS A 110 1.62 9.61 -15.31
C LYS A 110 1.64 8.92 -16.66
N GLY A 111 0.52 8.33 -17.08
CA GLY A 111 0.50 7.64 -18.37
C GLY A 111 -0.70 6.74 -18.62
N GLN A 112 -0.48 5.77 -19.51
CA GLN A 112 -1.42 4.75 -19.91
C GLN A 112 -1.07 3.42 -19.23
N TYR A 113 -2.05 2.81 -18.57
CA TYR A 113 -1.95 1.56 -17.84
C TYR A 113 -2.96 0.57 -18.43
N GLY A 114 -2.54 -0.15 -19.48
CA GLY A 114 -3.42 -0.99 -20.28
C GLY A 114 -4.59 -0.18 -20.86
N ILE A 115 -5.81 -0.47 -20.43
CA ILE A 115 -7.03 0.23 -20.87
C ILE A 115 -7.45 1.41 -19.96
N THR A 116 -6.56 1.83 -19.07
CA THR A 116 -6.80 2.94 -18.16
C THR A 116 -5.76 4.06 -18.35
N THR A 117 -6.14 5.31 -18.15
CA THR A 117 -5.20 6.44 -18.00
C THR A 117 -5.09 6.77 -16.52
N GLY A 118 -3.89 7.02 -16.00
CA GLY A 118 -3.73 7.27 -14.56
C GLY A 118 -2.49 8.05 -14.17
N ALA A 119 -2.37 8.23 -12.86
CA ALA A 119 -1.21 8.80 -12.20
C ALA A 119 -1.03 8.27 -10.79
N GLU A 120 0.22 8.31 -10.32
CA GLU A 120 0.63 7.71 -9.06
C GLU A 120 1.68 8.56 -8.34
N ILE A 121 1.67 8.50 -7.01
CA ILE A 121 2.76 8.97 -6.15
C ILE A 121 3.14 7.82 -5.22
N GLY A 122 4.37 7.33 -5.35
CA GLY A 122 4.93 6.28 -4.50
C GLY A 122 5.98 6.85 -3.58
N VAL A 123 5.99 6.39 -2.33
CA VAL A 123 6.91 6.81 -1.29
C VAL A 123 7.52 5.56 -0.66
N TYR A 124 8.84 5.46 -0.74
CA TYR A 124 9.61 4.32 -0.30
C TYR A 124 10.87 4.79 0.41
N ASN A 125 11.44 3.93 1.26
CA ASN A 125 12.77 4.19 1.83
C ASN A 125 13.53 2.89 2.06
N THR A 126 14.83 2.99 2.28
CA THR A 126 15.64 1.85 2.71
C THR A 126 16.85 2.32 3.51
N GLU A 127 17.31 1.44 4.40
CA GLU A 127 18.61 1.54 5.10
C GLU A 127 19.62 0.53 4.54
N ARG A 128 19.19 -0.34 3.61
CA ARG A 128 20.03 -1.39 3.04
C ARG A 128 21.06 -0.82 2.10
N GLU A 129 22.10 -1.60 1.85
CA GLU A 129 23.02 -1.37 0.73
C GLU A 129 22.35 -1.71 -0.61
N ASP A 130 23.00 -1.35 -1.72
CA ASP A 130 22.50 -1.71 -3.04
C ASP A 130 22.57 -3.22 -3.28
N ILE A 131 21.58 -3.75 -4.01
CA ILE A 131 21.64 -5.11 -4.50
C ILE A 131 22.72 -5.16 -5.58
N ASP A 132 23.65 -6.10 -5.44
CA ASP A 132 24.67 -6.38 -6.46
C ASP A 132 24.59 -7.85 -6.87
N THR A 133 23.83 -8.10 -7.93
CA THR A 133 23.68 -9.43 -8.55
C THR A 133 23.84 -9.33 -10.06
N ASP A 134 24.06 -10.46 -10.73
CA ASP A 134 24.11 -10.51 -12.20
C ASP A 134 22.80 -10.06 -12.86
N LYS A 135 21.67 -10.16 -12.15
CA LYS A 135 20.33 -9.81 -12.65
C LYS A 135 19.92 -8.37 -12.37
N PHE A 136 20.42 -7.79 -11.29
CA PHE A 136 20.09 -6.42 -10.87
C PHE A 136 21.24 -5.82 -10.08
N LYS A 137 21.62 -4.60 -10.46
CA LYS A 137 22.53 -3.75 -9.72
C LYS A 137 21.84 -2.43 -9.43
N GLY A 138 21.62 -2.13 -8.15
CA GLY A 138 21.06 -0.86 -7.73
C GLY A 138 20.25 -0.92 -6.45
N THR A 139 19.66 0.21 -6.09
CA THR A 139 18.90 0.36 -4.87
C THR A 139 17.55 -0.36 -4.95
N PHE A 140 17.28 -1.17 -3.94
CA PHE A 140 15.94 -1.67 -3.66
C PHE A 140 15.37 -0.90 -2.48
N TYR A 141 14.17 -0.37 -2.65
CA TYR A 141 13.45 0.36 -1.62
C TYR A 141 12.38 -0.52 -0.98
N GLU A 142 12.27 -0.41 0.33
CA GLU A 142 11.22 -1.05 1.12
C GLU A 142 10.02 -0.11 1.23
N ASN A 143 8.87 -0.67 1.61
CA ASN A 143 7.72 0.16 1.93
C ASN A 143 7.96 0.95 3.22
N ILE A 144 7.39 2.15 3.28
CA ILE A 144 7.41 2.97 4.49
C ILE A 144 6.43 2.42 5.54
N THR A 145 6.75 2.69 6.80
CA THR A 145 5.88 2.38 7.93
C THR A 145 4.65 3.30 7.96
N ASN A 146 3.62 2.94 8.74
CA ASN A 146 2.42 3.76 8.86
C ASN A 146 2.73 5.20 9.37
N ASP A 147 3.70 5.34 10.27
CA ASP A 147 4.11 6.63 10.84
C ASP A 147 4.96 7.48 9.89
N GLU A 148 5.40 6.89 8.79
CA GLU A 148 6.20 7.55 7.75
C GLU A 148 5.37 7.99 6.54
N MET A 149 4.07 7.64 6.51
CA MET A 149 3.17 8.06 5.44
C MET A 149 3.11 9.59 5.32
N LEU A 150 2.98 10.06 4.08
CA LEU A 150 2.94 11.48 3.77
C LEU A 150 1.53 11.87 3.32
N LYS A 151 1.15 13.13 3.56
CA LYS A 151 -0.09 13.66 2.96
C LYS A 151 0.21 13.97 1.50
N LEU A 152 -0.38 13.18 0.62
CA LEU A 152 -0.20 13.21 -0.82
C LEU A 152 -1.48 13.72 -1.47
N SER A 153 -1.33 14.46 -2.56
CA SER A 153 -2.44 14.78 -3.46
C SER A 153 -1.92 15.06 -4.85
N TYR A 154 -2.77 14.89 -5.85
CA TYR A 154 -2.48 15.35 -7.18
C TYR A 154 -3.73 15.70 -7.98
N ILE A 155 -3.52 16.48 -9.04
CA ILE A 155 -4.50 16.72 -10.10
C ILE A 155 -3.87 16.22 -11.40
N LEU A 156 -4.53 15.28 -12.08
CA LEU A 156 -4.12 14.83 -13.40
C LEU A 156 -4.97 15.54 -14.45
N ARG A 157 -4.29 16.07 -15.47
CA ARG A 157 -4.92 16.74 -16.60
C ARG A 157 -4.48 16.10 -17.90
N LYS A 158 -5.40 16.04 -18.84
CA LYS A 158 -5.16 15.67 -20.23
C LYS A 158 -5.48 16.85 -21.13
N ASN A 159 -4.51 17.32 -21.90
CA ASN A 159 -4.65 18.51 -22.75
C ASN A 159 -5.23 19.71 -21.96
N GLY A 160 -4.79 19.90 -20.72
CA GLY A 160 -5.24 20.97 -19.82
C GLY A 160 -6.54 20.70 -19.04
N ARG A 161 -7.38 19.76 -19.49
CA ARG A 161 -8.64 19.40 -18.81
C ARG A 161 -8.36 18.44 -17.65
N VAL A 162 -8.92 18.71 -16.47
CA VAL A 162 -8.84 17.79 -15.33
C VAL A 162 -9.61 16.51 -15.63
N ILE A 163 -8.95 15.37 -15.43
CA ILE A 163 -9.58 14.05 -15.59
C ILE A 163 -9.64 13.27 -14.28
N LEU A 164 -8.80 13.60 -13.29
CA LEU A 164 -8.70 12.87 -12.03
C LEU A 164 -8.12 13.75 -10.92
N ARG A 165 -8.61 13.57 -9.69
CA ARG A 165 -8.09 14.20 -8.47
C ARG A 165 -7.98 13.17 -7.35
N ARG A 166 -6.87 13.18 -6.62
CA ARG A 166 -6.66 12.31 -5.46
C ARG A 166 -6.01 13.07 -4.32
N LYS A 167 -6.37 12.73 -3.09
CA LYS A 167 -5.77 13.26 -1.85
C LYS A 167 -5.93 12.25 -0.73
N ALA A 168 -4.85 11.84 -0.08
CA ALA A 168 -4.87 10.99 1.11
C ALA A 168 -3.55 11.07 1.88
N LEU A 169 -3.56 10.64 3.15
CA LEU A 169 -2.35 10.18 3.83
C LEU A 169 -2.05 8.78 3.28
N HIS A 170 -0.93 8.60 2.59
CA HIS A 170 -0.68 7.34 1.86
C HIS A 170 0.81 7.10 1.61
N TRP A 171 1.17 5.84 1.35
CA TRP A 171 2.49 5.45 0.85
C TRP A 171 2.52 5.33 -0.68
N TRP A 172 1.45 4.80 -1.28
CA TRP A 172 1.26 4.69 -2.74
C TRP A 172 -0.11 5.21 -3.21
N LEU A 173 -0.20 6.51 -3.49
CA LEU A 173 -1.43 7.17 -3.89
C LEU A 173 -1.63 7.04 -5.41
N THR A 174 -2.57 6.19 -5.83
CA THR A 174 -2.86 5.96 -7.26
C THR A 174 -4.26 6.43 -7.65
N GLY A 175 -4.50 6.47 -8.95
CA GLY A 175 -5.83 6.65 -9.52
C GLY A 175 -5.84 6.43 -11.04
N PHE A 176 -6.83 5.69 -11.52
CA PHE A 176 -6.91 5.21 -12.90
C PHE A 176 -8.32 5.38 -13.46
N LYS A 177 -8.45 6.07 -14.59
CA LYS A 177 -9.69 6.26 -15.32
C LYS A 177 -9.80 5.25 -16.46
N LEU A 178 -10.87 4.46 -16.43
CA LEU A 178 -11.10 3.37 -17.39
C LEU A 178 -11.64 3.87 -18.73
N GLY A 179 -11.24 3.21 -19.82
CA GLY A 179 -11.74 3.49 -21.18
C GLY A 179 -11.15 4.73 -21.82
N GLU A 180 -10.30 5.48 -21.10
CA GLU A 180 -9.65 6.68 -21.59
C GLU A 180 -8.23 6.38 -22.09
N PHE A 181 -7.99 6.59 -23.38
CA PHE A 181 -6.66 6.49 -23.99
C PHE A 181 -5.90 7.82 -23.92
N SER A 182 -4.66 7.81 -23.45
CA SER A 182 -3.78 8.98 -23.39
C SER A 182 -2.36 8.63 -23.80
N LYS A 183 -1.70 9.59 -24.45
CA LYS A 183 -0.24 9.54 -24.59
C LYS A 183 0.41 10.26 -23.42
N PRO A 184 1.55 9.82 -22.86
CA PRO A 184 2.16 10.45 -21.69
C PRO A 184 2.40 11.96 -21.87
N GLU A 185 2.79 12.39 -23.07
CA GLU A 185 3.03 13.80 -23.41
C GLU A 185 1.76 14.67 -23.44
N SER A 186 0.58 14.04 -23.53
CA SER A 186 -0.71 14.75 -23.41
C SER A 186 -1.14 14.97 -21.97
N LEU A 187 -0.43 14.36 -21.01
CA LEU A 187 -0.76 14.39 -19.58
C LEU A 187 0.15 15.34 -18.82
N THR A 188 -0.42 16.03 -17.85
CA THR A 188 0.30 16.84 -16.85
C THR A 188 -0.24 16.52 -15.47
N MET A 189 0.64 16.49 -14.47
CA MET A 189 0.31 16.17 -13.09
C MET A 189 0.76 17.30 -12.16
N ASP A 190 -0.18 17.88 -11.41
CA ASP A 190 0.12 18.81 -10.32
C ASP A 190 0.18 18.01 -9.02
N ALA A 191 1.36 17.56 -8.61
CA ALA A 191 1.56 16.77 -7.39
C ALA A 191 1.82 17.68 -6.18
N LYS A 192 1.27 17.35 -5.01
CA LYS A 192 1.49 18.10 -3.77
C LYS A 192 1.74 17.14 -2.62
N ILE A 193 2.91 17.29 -2.00
CA ILE A 193 3.46 16.40 -0.97
C ILE A 193 3.73 17.22 0.28
N THR A 194 3.15 16.84 1.42
CA THR A 194 3.44 17.46 2.72
C THR A 194 4.36 16.56 3.53
N PHE A 195 5.56 17.07 3.79
CA PHE A 195 6.62 16.36 4.48
C PHE A 195 6.50 16.45 6.00
N ARG A 196 7.18 15.52 6.69
CA ARG A 196 7.19 15.41 8.15
C ARG A 196 7.66 16.69 8.82
N ASP A 197 8.79 17.21 8.37
CA ASP A 197 9.39 18.46 8.82
C ASP A 197 10.01 19.23 7.64
N ARG A 198 10.67 20.35 7.96
CA ARG A 198 11.33 21.18 6.97
C ARG A 198 12.60 20.54 6.41
N GLU A 199 13.29 19.71 7.20
CA GLU A 199 14.55 19.08 6.82
C GLU A 199 14.32 18.05 5.70
N MET A 200 13.34 17.15 5.87
CA MET A 200 12.95 16.19 4.83
C MET A 200 12.50 16.91 3.55
N ARG A 201 11.72 17.98 3.71
CA ARG A 201 11.28 18.83 2.60
C ARG A 201 12.46 19.45 1.86
N ASP A 202 13.43 20.00 2.59
CA ASP A 202 14.60 20.65 2.01
C ASP A 202 15.50 19.63 1.28
N ALA A 203 15.63 18.42 1.81
CA ALA A 203 16.31 17.31 1.13
C ALA A 203 15.63 16.96 -0.21
N PHE A 204 14.30 16.83 -0.23
CA PHE A 204 13.54 16.58 -1.45
C PHE A 204 13.68 17.74 -2.47
N VAL A 205 13.59 18.99 -2.03
CA VAL A 205 13.75 20.18 -2.90
C VAL A 205 15.16 20.25 -3.49
N LYS A 206 16.18 19.88 -2.72
CA LYS A 206 17.55 19.77 -3.22
C LYS A 206 17.61 18.75 -4.36
N SER A 207 17.05 17.56 -4.17
CA SER A 207 17.04 16.53 -5.22
C SER A 207 16.26 16.92 -6.47
N LEU A 208 15.13 17.63 -6.34
CA LEU A 208 14.45 18.22 -7.50
C LEU A 208 15.37 19.18 -8.27
N THR A 209 16.10 20.03 -7.54
CA THR A 209 17.03 20.98 -8.15
C THR A 209 18.20 20.27 -8.83
N ASP A 210 18.74 19.22 -8.22
CA ASP A 210 19.82 18.39 -8.78
C ASP A 210 19.36 17.64 -10.04
N LEU A 211 18.09 17.23 -10.11
CA LEU A 211 17.46 16.69 -11.33
C LEU A 211 17.25 17.75 -12.43
N GLY A 212 17.37 19.03 -12.12
CA GLY A 212 17.21 20.14 -13.07
C GLY A 212 15.84 20.80 -13.10
N TYR A 213 14.99 20.57 -12.08
CA TYR A 213 13.75 21.32 -11.93
C TYR A 213 14.02 22.80 -11.63
N VAL A 214 13.33 23.69 -12.33
CA VAL A 214 13.46 25.15 -12.11
C VAL A 214 12.33 25.70 -11.23
N ARG A 215 12.52 26.90 -10.68
CA ARG A 215 11.57 27.56 -9.75
C ARG A 215 10.12 27.73 -10.25
N LYS A 216 9.87 27.61 -11.57
CA LYS A 216 8.51 27.67 -12.14
C LYS A 216 7.82 26.30 -12.21
N GLU A 217 8.57 25.22 -11.99
CA GLU A 217 8.10 23.84 -12.09
C GLU A 217 7.80 23.22 -10.72
N TYR A 218 8.14 23.92 -9.63
CA TYR A 218 7.70 23.56 -8.30
C TYR A 218 7.58 24.80 -7.41
N SER A 219 6.81 24.67 -6.34
CA SER A 219 6.66 25.69 -5.31
C SER A 219 6.73 25.07 -3.92
N VAL A 220 7.10 25.87 -2.93
CA VAL A 220 7.29 25.42 -1.54
C VAL A 220 6.52 26.33 -0.61
N ARG A 221 5.66 25.74 0.25
CA ARG A 221 4.92 26.46 1.29
C ARG A 221 4.99 25.66 2.59
N GLY A 222 5.71 26.19 3.58
CA GLY A 222 5.90 25.52 4.86
C GLY A 222 6.62 24.17 4.69
N LYS A 223 5.93 23.07 5.02
CA LYS A 223 6.43 21.69 4.84
C LYS A 223 5.96 21.05 3.54
N THR A 224 5.26 21.79 2.69
CA THR A 224 4.61 21.25 1.49
C THR A 224 5.33 21.69 0.23
N VAL A 225 5.57 20.75 -0.67
CA VAL A 225 6.09 21.00 -2.02
C VAL A 225 4.99 20.68 -3.02
N SER A 226 4.77 21.57 -3.97
CA SER A 226 3.92 21.31 -5.14
C SER A 226 4.79 21.24 -6.38
N VAL A 227 4.70 20.16 -7.15
CA VAL A 227 5.50 19.89 -8.36
C VAL A 227 4.57 19.85 -9.56
N HIS A 228 4.91 20.61 -10.60
CA HIS A 228 4.22 20.63 -11.88
C HIS A 228 4.92 19.68 -12.84
N PHE A 229 4.53 18.40 -12.80
CA PHE A 229 5.14 17.32 -13.57
C PHE A 229 4.53 17.24 -14.98
N THR A 230 5.31 17.68 -15.97
CA THR A 230 4.92 17.74 -17.38
C THR A 230 5.79 16.84 -18.24
N THR A 231 7.09 17.14 -18.29
CA THR A 231 8.11 16.34 -18.95
C THR A 231 9.10 15.87 -17.89
N PRO A 232 9.44 14.57 -17.87
CA PRO A 232 10.41 14.07 -16.91
C PRO A 232 11.79 14.67 -17.12
N ARG A 233 12.48 14.92 -16.02
CA ARG A 233 13.86 15.40 -15.98
C ARG A 233 14.85 14.25 -15.84
N SER A 234 14.44 13.17 -15.19
CA SER A 234 15.17 11.91 -15.13
C SER A 234 15.09 11.10 -16.44
N PRO A 235 16.12 10.28 -16.73
CA PRO A 235 16.08 9.33 -17.83
C PRO A 235 14.93 8.34 -17.68
N GLN A 236 14.11 8.22 -18.72
CA GLN A 236 13.07 7.21 -18.81
C GLN A 236 13.67 5.81 -18.97
N THR A 237 12.83 4.79 -18.80
CA THR A 237 13.23 3.38 -18.85
C THR A 237 13.91 3.02 -20.17
N LEU A 238 15.00 2.25 -20.09
CA LEU A 238 15.78 1.82 -21.25
C LEU A 238 14.98 0.89 -22.18
N SER A 239 14.10 0.09 -21.59
CA SER A 239 13.12 -0.76 -22.26
C SER A 239 12.13 0.02 -23.14
N ARG A 240 11.88 1.30 -22.84
CA ARG A 240 10.99 2.18 -23.62
C ARG A 240 11.67 2.68 -24.89
N ASN A 241 11.87 1.77 -25.85
CA ASN A 241 12.23 2.15 -27.21
C ASN A 241 10.98 2.59 -27.99
N LYS A 242 11.15 3.53 -28.93
CA LYS A 242 10.03 4.15 -29.67
C LYS A 242 9.15 3.15 -30.43
N VAL A 243 9.73 2.05 -30.92
CA VAL A 243 9.00 1.04 -31.70
C VAL A 243 8.05 0.26 -30.78
N GLN A 244 8.58 -0.29 -29.69
CA GLN A 244 7.79 -1.01 -28.69
C GLN A 244 6.72 -0.12 -28.07
N GLU A 245 7.07 1.11 -27.70
CA GLU A 245 6.10 2.09 -27.17
C GLU A 245 4.95 2.32 -28.15
N THR A 246 5.25 2.50 -29.44
CA THR A 246 4.21 2.72 -30.47
C THR A 246 3.29 1.51 -30.60
N LEU A 247 3.85 0.29 -30.60
CA LEU A 247 3.06 -0.95 -30.70
C LEU A 247 2.16 -1.15 -29.47
N VAL A 248 2.70 -0.95 -28.27
CA VAL A 248 1.94 -1.05 -27.02
C VAL A 248 0.83 0.01 -26.99
N GLN A 249 1.15 1.27 -27.31
CA GLN A 249 0.15 2.34 -27.33
C GLN A 249 -0.91 2.15 -28.42
N GLN A 250 -0.57 1.57 -29.57
CA GLN A 250 -1.55 1.20 -30.58
C GLN A 250 -2.52 0.14 -30.04
N THR A 251 -1.99 -0.86 -29.33
CA THR A 251 -2.78 -1.90 -28.65
C THR A 251 -3.70 -1.30 -27.60
N ASN A 252 -3.17 -0.45 -26.71
CA ASN A 252 -3.95 0.25 -25.70
C ASN A 252 -5.05 1.13 -26.30
N SER A 253 -4.74 1.88 -27.37
CA SER A 253 -5.71 2.70 -28.10
C SER A 253 -6.84 1.86 -28.69
N ASN A 254 -6.50 0.74 -29.35
CA ASN A 254 -7.48 -0.18 -29.93
C ASN A 254 -8.36 -0.80 -28.85
N ASN A 255 -7.77 -1.20 -27.72
CA ASN A 255 -8.48 -1.78 -26.59
C ASN A 255 -9.44 -0.79 -25.92
N CYS A 256 -9.03 0.47 -25.72
CA CYS A 256 -9.92 1.53 -25.22
C CYS A 256 -11.09 1.76 -26.19
N LYS A 257 -10.83 1.82 -27.50
CA LYS A 257 -11.89 1.96 -28.51
C LYS A 257 -12.85 0.78 -28.52
N LEU A 258 -12.33 -0.45 -28.35
CA LEU A 258 -13.15 -1.66 -28.26
C LEU A 258 -14.04 -1.61 -27.02
N TYR A 259 -13.49 -1.26 -25.87
CA TYR A 259 -14.24 -1.09 -24.61
C TYR A 259 -15.36 -0.04 -24.77
N GLU A 260 -15.03 1.15 -25.28
CA GLU A 260 -16.00 2.23 -25.48
C GLU A 260 -17.06 1.86 -26.52
N PHE A 261 -16.68 1.19 -27.61
CA PHE A 261 -17.64 0.72 -28.61
C PHE A 261 -18.60 -0.33 -28.04
N ALA A 262 -18.08 -1.30 -27.28
CA ALA A 262 -18.89 -2.38 -26.72
C ALA A 262 -19.82 -1.91 -25.60
N THR A 263 -19.40 -0.93 -24.81
CA THR A 263 -20.09 -0.47 -23.60
C THR A 263 -20.78 0.89 -23.77
N GLY A 264 -20.63 1.56 -24.91
CA GLY A 264 -21.08 2.95 -25.14
C GLY A 264 -22.59 3.19 -25.08
N LYS A 265 -23.40 2.15 -24.88
CA LYS A 265 -24.82 2.27 -24.50
C LYS A 265 -25.00 2.84 -23.09
N TYR A 266 -23.98 2.72 -22.22
CA TYR A 266 -24.01 3.17 -20.82
C TYR A 266 -23.02 4.31 -20.61
N SER A 267 -23.41 5.29 -19.80
CA SER A 267 -22.58 6.46 -19.47
C SER A 267 -21.70 6.24 -18.25
N ASP A 268 -22.20 5.51 -17.26
CA ASP A 268 -21.55 5.22 -15.98
C ASP A 268 -20.70 3.94 -16.05
N THR A 269 -19.53 3.96 -15.40
CA THR A 269 -18.55 2.87 -15.46
C THR A 269 -19.03 1.58 -14.79
N LEU A 270 -19.81 1.65 -13.70
CA LEU A 270 -20.39 0.47 -13.06
C LEU A 270 -21.33 -0.25 -14.03
N ASP A 271 -22.18 0.49 -14.75
CA ASP A 271 -23.08 -0.11 -15.75
C ASP A 271 -22.32 -0.67 -16.95
N LYS A 272 -21.28 0.06 -17.41
CA LYS A 272 -20.39 -0.44 -18.46
C LYS A 272 -19.73 -1.76 -18.06
N LEU A 273 -19.24 -1.86 -16.83
CA LEU A 273 -18.57 -3.06 -16.31
C LEU A 273 -19.53 -4.20 -16.00
N GLU A 274 -20.70 -3.94 -15.44
CA GLU A 274 -21.73 -4.97 -15.24
C GLU A 274 -22.18 -5.55 -16.60
N TYR A 275 -22.38 -4.68 -17.59
CA TYR A 275 -22.68 -5.12 -18.95
C TYR A 275 -21.52 -5.92 -19.55
N ALA A 276 -20.29 -5.44 -19.44
CA ALA A 276 -19.12 -6.16 -19.94
C ALA A 276 -19.03 -7.55 -19.29
N LYS A 277 -19.18 -7.66 -17.97
CA LYS A 277 -19.17 -8.93 -17.23
C LYS A 277 -20.26 -9.89 -17.72
N ALA A 278 -21.46 -9.38 -18.02
CA ALA A 278 -22.59 -10.20 -18.44
C ALA A 278 -22.61 -10.58 -19.93
N MET A 279 -22.06 -9.72 -20.81
CA MET A 279 -22.30 -9.76 -22.25
C MET A 279 -21.03 -9.81 -23.11
N ALA A 280 -19.88 -9.45 -22.55
CA ALA A 280 -18.57 -9.43 -23.19
C ALA A 280 -17.47 -9.73 -22.15
N PRO A 281 -17.45 -10.94 -21.55
CA PRO A 281 -16.57 -11.26 -20.43
C PRO A 281 -15.08 -11.10 -20.78
N GLU A 282 -14.69 -11.21 -22.05
CA GLU A 282 -13.33 -10.95 -22.52
C GLU A 282 -12.93 -9.48 -22.37
N ILE A 283 -13.88 -8.54 -22.51
CA ILE A 283 -13.66 -7.11 -22.26
C ILE A 283 -13.54 -6.84 -20.76
N TYR A 284 -14.34 -7.55 -19.95
CA TYR A 284 -14.22 -7.48 -18.49
C TYR A 284 -12.86 -8.04 -18.01
N ASP A 285 -12.43 -9.17 -18.57
CA ASP A 285 -11.13 -9.78 -18.30
C ASP A 285 -9.96 -8.90 -18.75
N LEU A 286 -10.09 -8.21 -19.89
CA LEU A 286 -9.11 -7.22 -20.33
C LEU A 286 -8.97 -6.08 -19.30
N PHE A 287 -10.08 -5.64 -18.70
CA PHE A 287 -10.08 -4.66 -17.62
C PHE A 287 -9.40 -5.21 -16.36
N THR A 288 -9.84 -6.34 -15.83
CA THR A 288 -9.31 -6.89 -14.57
C THR A 288 -7.81 -7.20 -14.70
N LYS A 289 -7.38 -7.74 -15.85
CA LYS A 289 -5.95 -7.96 -16.16
C LYS A 289 -5.14 -6.68 -16.27
N SER A 290 -5.74 -5.56 -16.67
CA SER A 290 -5.04 -4.28 -16.71
C SER A 290 -4.72 -3.72 -15.32
N LEU A 291 -5.50 -4.11 -14.30
CA LEU A 291 -5.22 -3.81 -12.89
C LEU A 291 -4.30 -4.87 -12.26
N TYR A 292 -4.40 -6.13 -12.68
CA TYR A 292 -3.59 -7.24 -12.19
C TYR A 292 -2.14 -7.18 -12.69
N ALA A 293 -1.33 -6.37 -12.02
CA ALA A 293 0.12 -6.34 -12.23
C ALA A 293 0.85 -7.58 -11.66
N LYS A 294 0.16 -8.59 -11.10
CA LYS A 294 0.78 -9.77 -10.44
C LYS A 294 1.82 -10.47 -11.32
N GLY A 295 1.63 -10.50 -12.64
CA GLY A 295 2.65 -11.02 -13.57
C GLY A 295 3.94 -10.20 -13.60
N LEU A 296 3.87 -8.87 -13.46
CA LEU A 296 5.03 -7.98 -13.39
C LEU A 296 5.82 -8.25 -12.11
N TYR A 297 5.16 -8.28 -10.97
CA TYR A 297 5.82 -8.56 -9.69
C TYR A 297 6.31 -10.01 -9.60
N GLY A 298 5.57 -10.97 -10.17
CA GLY A 298 5.99 -12.37 -10.30
C GLY A 298 7.33 -12.51 -11.04
N ALA A 299 7.58 -11.68 -12.05
CA ALA A 299 8.87 -11.66 -12.75
C ALA A 299 10.05 -11.21 -11.85
N PHE A 300 9.75 -10.56 -10.72
CA PHE A 300 10.72 -10.01 -9.78
C PHE A 300 10.68 -10.65 -8.38
N GLU A 301 9.90 -11.72 -8.17
CA GLU A 301 9.83 -12.43 -6.88
C GLU A 301 11.21 -12.90 -6.38
N TRP A 302 12.12 -13.20 -7.31
CA TRP A 302 13.50 -13.58 -6.98
C TRP A 302 14.25 -12.51 -6.16
N ILE A 303 13.88 -11.23 -6.27
CA ILE A 303 14.46 -10.13 -5.48
C ILE A 303 14.08 -10.32 -4.01
N LYS A 304 12.84 -10.67 -3.73
CA LYS A 304 12.36 -10.94 -2.37
C LYS A 304 13.07 -12.16 -1.76
N ASP A 305 13.21 -13.22 -2.53
CA ASP A 305 13.96 -14.41 -2.08
C ASP A 305 15.43 -14.08 -1.77
N TRP A 306 16.06 -13.23 -2.60
CA TRP A 306 17.41 -12.75 -2.34
C TRP A 306 17.49 -11.92 -1.05
N LEU A 307 16.54 -10.99 -0.84
CA LEU A 307 16.49 -10.13 0.35
C LEU A 307 16.22 -10.91 1.65
N GLU A 308 15.47 -12.00 1.57
CA GLU A 308 15.15 -12.88 2.70
C GLU A 308 16.23 -13.96 2.93
N GLY A 309 17.33 -13.94 2.16
CA GLY A 309 18.39 -14.94 2.26
C GLY A 309 17.97 -16.35 1.81
N ARG A 310 16.81 -16.47 1.13
CA ARG A 310 16.37 -17.70 0.47
C ARG A 310 17.12 -17.85 -0.85
N HIS A 311 18.35 -18.34 -0.78
CA HIS A 311 19.07 -18.69 -2.00
C HIS A 311 18.36 -19.86 -2.70
N PRO A 312 17.93 -19.75 -3.97
CA PRO A 312 17.87 -20.94 -4.79
C PRO A 312 19.29 -21.50 -4.82
N ASN A 313 19.50 -22.69 -4.24
CA ASN A 313 20.77 -23.40 -4.36
C ASN A 313 21.21 -23.30 -5.83
N PRO A 314 22.45 -22.85 -6.14
CA PRO A 314 22.95 -23.02 -7.49
C PRO A 314 22.85 -24.51 -7.77
N GLY A 315 21.95 -24.87 -8.70
CA GLY A 315 21.85 -26.24 -9.17
C GLY A 315 23.26 -26.71 -9.53
N PRO A 316 23.62 -27.98 -9.27
CA PRO A 316 24.96 -28.46 -9.55
C PRO A 316 25.31 -28.07 -10.99
N GLY A 317 26.42 -27.35 -11.18
CA GLY A 317 26.89 -26.98 -12.51
C GLY A 317 26.92 -28.23 -13.43
N PRO A 318 26.81 -28.04 -14.76
CA PRO A 318 26.71 -29.16 -15.68
C PRO A 318 27.84 -30.16 -15.42
N LYS A 319 27.47 -31.37 -15.00
CA LYS A 319 28.43 -32.45 -14.75
C LYS A 319 29.15 -32.74 -16.08
N PRO A 320 30.48 -32.94 -16.08
CA PRO A 320 31.22 -33.31 -17.28
C PRO A 320 30.55 -34.49 -17.98
N PRO A 321 30.47 -34.50 -19.33
CA PRO A 321 29.85 -35.60 -20.04
C PRO A 321 30.56 -36.91 -19.67
N ARG A 322 29.76 -37.88 -19.24
CA ARG A 322 30.24 -39.18 -18.78
C ARG A 322 30.83 -39.94 -19.97
N PRO A 323 31.98 -40.63 -19.83
CA PRO A 323 32.55 -41.44 -20.92
C PRO A 323 31.53 -42.46 -21.43
N PRO A 324 31.49 -42.73 -22.75
CA PRO A 324 30.57 -43.71 -23.30
C PRO A 324 30.82 -45.09 -22.68
N LYS A 325 29.73 -45.76 -22.26
CA LYS A 325 29.79 -47.10 -21.68
C LYS A 325 30.13 -48.14 -22.75
N PRO A 326 30.91 -49.20 -22.41
CA PRO A 326 31.11 -50.34 -23.30
C PRO A 326 29.77 -51.07 -23.57
N PRO A 327 29.60 -51.69 -24.75
CA PRO A 327 28.38 -52.42 -25.07
C PRO A 327 28.22 -53.65 -24.17
N CYS A 328 27.02 -53.84 -23.64
CA CYS A 328 26.66 -54.99 -22.81
C CYS A 328 26.40 -56.24 -23.67
N HIS A 329 26.78 -57.41 -23.14
CA HIS A 329 26.48 -58.72 -23.74
C HIS A 329 24.98 -59.06 -23.63
N PRO A 330 24.42 -59.83 -24.58
CA PRO A 330 23.00 -60.18 -24.56
C PRO A 330 22.66 -61.19 -23.45
N GLU A 331 21.56 -60.93 -22.74
CA GLU A 331 21.01 -61.80 -21.69
C GLU A 331 20.22 -63.00 -22.26
N PRO A 332 20.17 -64.14 -21.54
CA PRO A 332 19.39 -65.32 -21.92
C PRO A 332 17.87 -65.14 -21.67
N PRO A 333 17.01 -65.91 -22.37
CA PRO A 333 15.56 -65.68 -22.35
C PRO A 333 14.89 -66.14 -21.04
N CYS A 334 13.90 -65.37 -20.60
CA CYS A 334 13.09 -65.63 -19.41
C CYS A 334 12.13 -66.83 -19.58
N ARG A 335 11.85 -67.54 -18.48
CA ARG A 335 10.95 -68.69 -18.40
C ARG A 335 9.48 -68.25 -18.22
N PRO A 336 8.47 -68.99 -18.74
CA PRO A 336 7.07 -68.58 -18.62
C PRO A 336 6.51 -68.77 -17.20
N GLU A 337 5.65 -67.84 -16.78
CA GLU A 337 4.91 -67.89 -15.51
C GLU A 337 3.64 -68.77 -15.57
N PRO A 338 3.22 -69.38 -14.45
CA PRO A 338 2.00 -70.20 -14.37
C PRO A 338 0.72 -69.35 -14.26
N PRO A 339 -0.45 -69.91 -14.62
CA PRO A 339 -1.70 -69.15 -14.72
C PRO A 339 -2.33 -68.83 -13.37
N CYS A 340 -2.94 -67.66 -13.26
CA CYS A 340 -3.66 -67.17 -12.08
C CYS A 340 -5.01 -67.89 -11.86
N HIS A 341 -5.35 -68.16 -10.60
CA HIS A 341 -6.66 -68.70 -10.19
C HIS A 341 -7.75 -67.61 -10.12
N PRO A 342 -9.05 -67.95 -10.26
CA PRO A 342 -10.12 -66.97 -10.21
C PRO A 342 -10.46 -66.52 -8.78
N GLU A 343 -10.75 -65.23 -8.63
CA GLU A 343 -11.13 -64.60 -7.35
C GLU A 343 -12.56 -64.97 -6.90
N PRO A 344 -12.81 -65.06 -5.58
CA PRO A 344 -14.15 -65.25 -5.03
C PRO A 344 -14.98 -63.95 -5.01
N PRO A 345 -16.32 -64.02 -4.98
CA PRO A 345 -17.18 -62.85 -5.09
C PRO A 345 -17.15 -61.97 -3.82
N CYS A 346 -17.21 -60.66 -4.02
CA CYS A 346 -17.23 -59.65 -2.96
C CYS A 346 -18.47 -59.79 -2.06
N ARG A 347 -18.24 -59.65 -0.75
CA ARG A 347 -19.27 -59.67 0.30
C ARG A 347 -19.96 -58.30 0.37
N PRO A 348 -21.28 -58.21 0.66
CA PRO A 348 -21.95 -56.92 0.81
C PRO A 348 -21.42 -56.15 2.03
N GLU A 349 -21.28 -54.84 1.90
CA GLU A 349 -20.83 -53.96 2.97
C GLU A 349 -21.86 -53.85 4.12
N PRO A 350 -21.40 -53.81 5.39
CA PRO A 350 -22.28 -53.54 6.52
C PRO A 350 -22.69 -52.05 6.56
N PRO A 351 -23.86 -51.73 7.14
CA PRO A 351 -24.31 -50.35 7.22
C PRO A 351 -23.40 -49.52 8.12
N CYS A 352 -23.16 -48.27 7.72
CA CYS A 352 -22.35 -47.31 8.45
C CYS A 352 -22.90 -47.09 9.88
N HIS A 353 -22.05 -47.27 10.88
CA HIS A 353 -22.36 -46.89 12.25
C HIS A 353 -22.39 -45.36 12.37
N PRO A 354 -23.25 -44.79 13.23
CA PRO A 354 -23.20 -43.37 13.56
C PRO A 354 -21.85 -43.02 14.17
N GLU A 355 -21.29 -41.87 13.77
CA GLU A 355 -20.04 -41.37 14.35
C GLU A 355 -20.17 -41.17 15.87
N PRO A 356 -19.14 -41.54 16.65
CA PRO A 356 -19.11 -41.20 18.05
C PRO A 356 -18.96 -39.67 18.20
N PRO A 357 -19.59 -39.05 19.21
CA PRO A 357 -19.45 -37.62 19.44
C PRO A 357 -17.97 -37.27 19.68
N CYS A 358 -17.54 -36.13 19.13
CA CYS A 358 -16.20 -35.60 19.33
C CYS A 358 -15.87 -35.53 20.82
N ARG A 359 -14.71 -36.07 21.19
CA ARG A 359 -14.18 -35.99 22.55
C ARG A 359 -13.95 -34.50 22.87
N PRO A 360 -14.38 -33.99 24.03
CA PRO A 360 -14.05 -32.63 24.44
C PRO A 360 -12.52 -32.48 24.48
N GLU A 361 -12.03 -31.35 23.99
CA GLU A 361 -10.63 -30.98 24.16
C GLU A 361 -10.27 -30.96 25.65
N PRO A 362 -9.07 -31.43 26.05
CA PRO A 362 -8.61 -31.21 27.40
C PRO A 362 -8.52 -29.70 27.64
N PRO A 363 -8.90 -29.19 28.82
CA PRO A 363 -8.80 -27.77 29.10
C PRO A 363 -7.34 -27.35 28.96
N CYS A 364 -7.12 -26.18 28.36
CA CYS A 364 -5.83 -25.49 28.39
C CYS A 364 -5.32 -25.46 29.83
N CYS A 365 -4.06 -25.85 30.02
CA CYS A 365 -3.37 -25.65 31.28
C CYS A 365 -3.52 -24.17 31.67
N SER A 366 -4.12 -23.92 32.82
CA SER A 366 -4.09 -22.62 33.48
C SER A 366 -2.66 -22.09 33.52
N GLU A 367 -2.47 -20.85 33.09
CA GLU A 367 -1.21 -20.13 33.25
C GLU A 367 -0.73 -20.24 34.71
N PRO A 368 0.57 -20.51 34.95
CA PRO A 368 1.09 -20.42 36.30
C PRO A 368 0.97 -18.96 36.78
N PRO A 369 0.65 -18.73 38.07
CA PRO A 369 0.54 -17.38 38.60
C PRO A 369 1.87 -16.64 38.39
N CYS A 370 1.78 -15.37 38.02
CA CYS A 370 2.92 -14.46 37.94
C CYS A 370 3.73 -14.56 39.24
N HIS A 371 4.99 -15.00 39.12
CA HIS A 371 5.93 -14.88 40.22
C HIS A 371 6.12 -13.39 40.55
N PRO A 372 6.21 -13.03 41.85
CA PRO A 372 6.53 -11.66 42.22
C PRO A 372 7.89 -11.26 41.62
N GLU A 373 7.96 -10.02 41.16
CA GLU A 373 9.16 -9.42 40.59
C GLU A 373 10.39 -9.74 41.44
N ARG A 374 11.45 -10.24 40.79
CA ARG A 374 12.77 -10.30 41.44
C ARG A 374 13.19 -8.87 41.77
N PRO A 375 13.71 -8.59 42.98
CA PRO A 375 14.31 -7.30 43.27
C PRO A 375 15.44 -7.03 42.27
N CYS A 376 15.57 -5.78 41.86
CA CYS A 376 16.68 -5.30 41.07
C CYS A 376 18.01 -5.77 41.68
N CYS A 377 18.88 -6.38 40.86
CA CYS A 377 20.27 -6.58 41.24
C CYS A 377 20.90 -5.21 41.58
N PRO A 378 21.73 -5.11 42.62
CA PRO A 378 22.48 -3.88 42.88
C PRO A 378 23.41 -3.61 41.69
N CYS A 379 23.57 -2.33 41.34
CA CYS A 379 24.61 -1.89 40.43
C CYS A 379 25.96 -2.50 40.85
N PRO A 380 26.81 -2.95 39.91
CA PRO A 380 28.18 -3.30 40.23
C PRO A 380 28.83 -2.08 40.88
N GLN A 381 29.39 -2.26 42.08
CA GLN A 381 30.29 -1.26 42.63
C GLN A 381 31.44 -1.07 41.63
N GLU A 382 31.76 0.19 41.35
CA GLU A 382 33.00 0.53 40.67
C GLU A 382 34.16 -0.20 41.35
N PRO A 383 35.08 -0.82 40.59
CA PRO A 383 36.33 -1.27 41.18
C PRO A 383 37.05 -0.05 41.74
N SER A 384 37.32 -0.08 43.03
CA SER A 384 38.23 0.83 43.72
C SER A 384 39.47 1.08 42.87
N CYS A 385 39.76 2.34 42.55
CA CYS A 385 41.07 2.71 42.04
C CYS A 385 42.13 2.30 43.07
N GLU A 386 42.98 1.34 42.72
CA GLU A 386 44.24 1.13 43.43
C GLU A 386 45.10 2.39 43.31
N PRO A 387 45.87 2.77 44.34
CA PRO A 387 46.76 3.92 44.25
C PRO A 387 47.83 3.68 43.18
N CYS A 388 48.04 4.68 42.31
CA CYS A 388 49.16 4.67 41.40
C CYS A 388 50.49 4.62 42.17
N HIS A 389 51.29 3.58 41.97
CA HIS A 389 52.70 3.56 42.34
C HIS A 389 53.46 4.62 41.50
N PRO A 390 54.40 5.36 42.09
CA PRO A 390 55.06 6.46 41.41
C PRO A 390 56.15 5.94 40.47
N ASN A 391 55.80 5.46 39.25
CA ASN A 391 56.69 5.51 38.07
C ASN A 391 56.16 5.01 36.71
N GLN A 392 54.88 5.17 36.34
CA GLN A 392 54.48 4.93 34.94
C GLN A 392 53.56 6.01 34.35
N THR A 393 54.03 6.59 33.26
CA THR A 393 53.40 7.62 32.42
C THR A 393 52.32 7.02 31.51
N CYS A 394 51.09 7.55 31.54
CA CYS A 394 50.06 7.29 30.52
C CYS A 394 49.72 8.59 29.76
N SER A 395 49.69 8.50 28.43
CA SER A 395 49.45 9.59 27.47
C SER A 395 47.98 10.02 27.39
N PRO A 396 47.68 11.26 26.94
CA PRO A 396 46.34 11.84 27.04
C PRO A 396 45.41 11.48 25.86
N CYS A 397 44.13 11.25 26.16
CA CYS A 397 43.04 11.25 25.18
C CYS A 397 42.50 12.69 24.99
N HIS A 398 42.48 13.18 23.74
CA HIS A 398 42.02 14.53 23.36
C HIS A 398 40.49 14.56 23.09
N PRO A 399 39.84 15.74 23.11
CA PRO A 399 38.40 15.89 23.34
C PRO A 399 37.60 16.22 22.07
N ASP A 400 36.37 15.72 21.97
CA ASP A 400 35.27 16.38 21.24
C ASP A 400 33.92 15.76 21.63
N ALA A 401 33.33 16.23 22.74
CA ALA A 401 31.91 16.08 23.03
C ALA A 401 31.33 17.47 23.33
N ARG A 402 30.56 18.01 22.38
CA ARG A 402 29.86 19.29 22.58
C ARG A 402 28.66 19.10 23.50
N CYS A 403 28.71 19.75 24.66
CA CYS A 403 27.58 19.94 25.56
C CYS A 403 26.54 20.92 24.98
N ARG A 404 25.28 20.77 25.42
CA ARG A 404 24.30 21.87 25.54
C ARG A 404 23.51 21.74 26.86
N PRO A 405 22.96 22.86 27.39
CA PRO A 405 23.24 23.25 28.78
C PRO A 405 22.00 23.43 29.67
N ASN A 406 22.28 23.81 30.92
CA ASN A 406 21.42 24.23 32.03
C ASN A 406 20.95 23.06 32.90
N THR A 407 21.31 22.96 34.18
CA THR A 407 21.18 24.01 35.20
C THR A 407 22.13 23.74 36.38
N GLU A 408 22.49 24.80 37.10
CA GLU A 408 23.51 24.94 38.15
C GLU A 408 23.43 23.92 39.31
N CYS A 409 24.59 23.36 39.69
CA CYS A 409 24.78 22.70 40.98
C CYS A 409 24.89 23.74 42.10
N ARG A 410 24.09 23.60 43.15
CA ARG A 410 24.37 24.21 44.47
C ARG A 410 25.02 23.15 45.38
N PRO A 411 26.14 23.48 46.05
CA PRO A 411 26.70 22.62 47.07
C PRO A 411 25.99 22.91 48.39
N ASN A 412 25.50 21.87 49.09
CA ASN A 412 25.63 21.73 50.54
C ASN A 412 24.90 20.47 51.04
N THR A 413 25.60 19.82 51.99
CA THR A 413 25.12 18.98 53.09
C THR A 413 24.98 17.46 52.86
N GLU A 414 26.07 16.79 53.25
CA GLU A 414 26.20 15.61 54.14
C GLU A 414 25.36 14.34 53.93
N CYS A 415 26.08 13.24 53.77
CA CYS A 415 25.60 11.87 53.86
C CYS A 415 25.24 11.49 55.30
N HIS A 416 24.06 10.89 55.51
CA HIS A 416 23.81 10.05 56.68
C HIS A 416 23.08 8.75 56.32
N THR A 417 23.45 7.73 57.09
CA THR A 417 23.26 6.29 56.93
C THR A 417 21.85 5.79 57.23
N SER A 418 21.50 4.72 56.53
CA SER A 418 20.39 3.77 56.71
C SER A 418 19.98 3.42 58.14
N THR A 419 18.67 3.43 58.44
CA THR A 419 17.92 2.29 59.02
C THR A 419 16.41 2.59 59.05
N GLY A 420 15.58 1.58 58.77
CA GLY A 420 14.12 1.70 58.64
C GLY A 420 13.31 1.28 59.87
N CYS A 421 12.01 1.63 59.87
CA CYS A 421 10.83 0.82 60.21
C CYS A 421 9.59 1.72 60.46
N ARG A 422 8.46 1.34 59.87
CA ARG A 422 7.07 1.81 60.14
C ARG A 422 6.54 1.14 61.45
N PRO A 423 5.48 1.61 62.16
CA PRO A 423 4.13 1.86 61.60
C PRO A 423 3.24 2.97 62.25
N ASP A 424 2.12 3.23 61.57
CA ASP A 424 0.80 3.75 61.99
C ASP A 424 0.68 4.93 62.98
N SER A 425 0.18 6.06 62.47
CA SER A 425 -1.08 6.69 62.95
C SER A 425 -1.36 8.01 62.21
N MET A 426 -2.64 8.24 61.93
CA MET A 426 -3.17 9.43 61.28
C MET A 426 -2.91 10.71 62.07
N CYS A 427 -2.59 11.81 61.38
CA CYS A 427 -3.03 13.17 61.75
C CYS A 427 -3.01 14.11 60.53
N ARG A 428 -4.06 14.95 60.45
CA ARG A 428 -4.43 15.91 59.40
C ARG A 428 -3.46 17.11 59.28
N PRO A 429 -3.52 17.89 58.18
CA PRO A 429 -2.52 18.92 57.88
C PRO A 429 -2.73 20.22 58.67
N CYS A 430 -1.62 20.80 59.13
CA CYS A 430 -1.55 22.19 59.59
C CYS A 430 -1.07 23.09 58.45
N SER A 431 -1.85 24.13 58.13
CA SER A 431 -1.34 25.36 57.50
C SER A 431 -1.06 26.39 58.59
N PRO A 432 0.08 27.10 58.52
CA PRO A 432 0.08 28.56 58.44
C PRO A 432 1.15 29.04 57.44
N GLY A 433 1.06 30.16 56.71
CA GLY A 433 0.54 31.47 57.04
C GLY A 433 1.58 32.52 56.62
N ALA A 434 1.31 33.19 55.48
CA ALA A 434 1.67 34.55 55.06
C ALA A 434 3.14 35.08 55.08
N SER A 435 3.65 35.44 53.90
CA SER A 435 3.89 36.83 53.40
C SER A 435 4.69 36.72 52.09
N ARG A 436 4.32 37.37 50.97
CA ARG A 436 4.37 38.82 50.71
C ARG A 436 3.37 39.21 49.63
N SER A 437 2.68 40.32 49.87
CA SER A 437 1.81 41.02 48.94
C SER A 437 2.59 42.09 48.15
N ALA A 438 2.29 42.23 46.85
CA ALA A 438 2.15 43.54 46.19
C ALA A 438 1.44 43.37 44.84
N CYS A 439 0.15 43.71 44.79
CA CYS A 439 -0.47 44.48 43.70
C CYS A 439 -1.94 44.79 44.06
N GLN A 440 -2.28 46.08 44.05
CA GLN A 440 -3.62 46.68 44.03
C GLN A 440 -3.53 47.93 43.12
N PRO A 441 -4.63 48.61 42.69
CA PRO A 441 -6.06 48.27 42.74
C PRO A 441 -6.83 48.53 41.40
N GLY A 442 -8.08 48.07 41.32
CA GLY A 442 -9.07 48.47 40.31
C GLY A 442 -10.29 47.54 40.27
N GLN A 443 -11.14 47.60 41.30
CA GLN A 443 -12.26 46.68 41.55
C GLN A 443 -13.54 46.97 40.75
N SER A 444 -14.34 45.91 40.54
CA SER A 444 -15.76 45.88 40.92
C SER A 444 -16.31 44.43 40.83
N CYS A 445 -16.57 43.81 41.98
CA CYS A 445 -17.40 42.62 42.13
C CYS A 445 -18.60 42.95 43.03
N ASN A 446 -19.79 42.48 42.66
CA ASN A 446 -20.99 42.27 43.48
C ASN A 446 -21.82 41.20 42.73
N GLY A 447 -22.41 40.15 43.28
CA GLY A 447 -22.52 39.62 44.64
C GLY A 447 -23.45 38.38 44.63
N PHE A 448 -23.03 37.34 45.36
CA PHE A 448 -23.78 36.26 46.06
C PHE A 448 -25.27 35.92 45.78
N ARG A 449 -25.55 34.63 45.51
CA ARG A 449 -26.25 33.60 46.38
C ARG A 449 -26.58 32.35 45.54
N GLN A 450 -25.97 31.18 45.79
CA GLN A 450 -26.35 30.08 46.72
C GLN A 450 -27.66 29.33 46.38
N ASN A 451 -27.53 28.09 45.89
CA ASN A 451 -27.91 26.81 46.55
C ASN A 451 -27.87 25.65 45.52
N SER A 452 -26.96 24.68 45.69
CA SER A 452 -27.16 23.30 46.23
C SER A 452 -27.88 22.38 45.23
N SER A 453 -27.42 21.18 44.88
CA SER A 453 -26.61 20.18 45.60
C SER A 453 -26.25 19.01 44.67
N ASP A 454 -25.02 18.51 44.79
CA ASP A 454 -24.60 17.09 44.93
C ASP A 454 -25.00 16.04 43.87
N CYS A 455 -24.19 15.05 43.46
CA CYS A 455 -22.86 14.59 43.84
C CYS A 455 -22.43 13.43 42.88
N CYS A 456 -21.10 13.23 42.77
CA CYS A 456 -20.38 11.97 42.47
C CYS A 456 -20.47 11.37 41.05
N ASP A 457 -19.46 10.69 40.50
CA ASP A 457 -17.98 10.64 40.66
C ASP A 457 -17.46 9.69 39.55
N HIS A 458 -16.16 9.76 39.29
CA HIS A 458 -15.28 8.81 38.58
C HIS A 458 -15.18 8.76 37.03
N ASP A 459 -14.10 9.40 36.57
CA ASP A 459 -12.85 8.79 36.06
C ASP A 459 -12.84 7.81 34.87
N ARG A 460 -12.13 8.27 33.82
CA ARG A 460 -11.18 7.59 32.90
C ARG A 460 -11.59 6.26 32.26
N GLN A 461 -11.54 6.21 30.93
CA GLN A 461 -10.30 5.94 30.18
C GLN A 461 -10.50 6.15 28.68
N ASP A 462 -9.52 6.80 28.05
CA ASP A 462 -9.42 6.97 26.60
C ASP A 462 -9.09 5.63 25.94
N ASP A 463 -9.94 5.18 25.02
CA ASP A 463 -9.58 4.23 23.96
C ASP A 463 -9.74 4.91 22.60
N MET A 464 -8.60 5.30 22.02
CA MET A 464 -8.47 5.71 20.62
C MET A 464 -8.67 4.47 19.74
N GLN A 465 -9.87 4.31 19.17
CA GLN A 465 -10.09 3.44 18.02
C GLN A 465 -10.71 4.20 16.85
N SER A 466 -10.11 3.92 15.69
CA SER A 466 -10.18 4.60 14.42
C SER A 466 -11.58 4.72 13.82
N ASN A 467 -11.97 5.94 13.46
CA ASN A 467 -12.96 6.20 12.41
C ASN A 467 -12.43 7.35 11.54
N TYR A 468 -11.67 7.03 10.49
CA TYR A 468 -11.30 7.99 9.45
C TYR A 468 -11.90 7.57 8.10
N TYR A 469 -13.21 7.75 7.99
CA TYR A 469 -13.88 8.05 6.72
C TYR A 469 -14.85 9.19 6.99
N ALA A 470 -14.32 10.41 6.99
CA ALA A 470 -15.10 11.62 6.84
C ALA A 470 -14.36 12.50 5.84
N SER A 471 -15.07 12.82 4.76
CA SER A 471 -14.73 13.88 3.82
C SER A 471 -14.76 15.21 4.58
N ASP A 472 -13.64 15.57 5.21
CA ASP A 472 -13.49 16.89 5.79
C ASP A 472 -13.22 17.90 4.67
N ASN A 473 -14.19 18.80 4.48
CA ASN A 473 -14.03 20.04 3.75
C ASN A 473 -12.92 20.86 4.42
N TRP A 474 -11.75 20.89 3.80
CA TRP A 474 -10.69 21.84 4.15
C TRP A 474 -10.78 23.01 3.17
N GLU A 475 -11.10 24.18 3.72
CA GLU A 475 -11.23 25.45 3.01
C GLU A 475 -9.98 25.78 2.18
N ASP A 476 -10.24 26.25 0.97
CA ASP A 476 -9.27 26.66 -0.03
C ASP A 476 -8.84 28.10 0.24
N ASP A 477 -7.67 28.30 0.85
CA ASP A 477 -7.03 29.62 0.89
C ASP A 477 -6.31 29.87 -0.45
N SER A 478 -7.07 30.34 -1.42
CA SER A 478 -6.59 30.84 -2.71
C SER A 478 -6.94 32.32 -2.86
N ASP A 479 -6.01 33.22 -2.50
CA ASP A 479 -6.04 34.61 -2.97
C ASP A 479 -4.98 34.77 -4.08
N GLY A 480 -5.45 35.05 -5.29
CA GLY A 480 -4.64 35.07 -6.50
C GLY A 480 -5.47 35.27 -7.77
N ARG A 481 -6.00 36.48 -7.93
CA ARG A 481 -6.73 36.99 -9.12
C ARG A 481 -6.16 36.51 -10.46
N ILE A 482 -6.96 35.79 -11.26
CA ILE A 482 -6.97 35.86 -12.74
C ILE A 482 -8.43 35.78 -13.25
N ARG A 483 -8.67 36.48 -14.35
CA ARG A 483 -9.93 37.06 -14.87
C ARG A 483 -11.04 36.07 -15.25
N LYS A 484 -12.28 36.55 -15.07
CA LYS A 484 -13.56 35.98 -15.53
C LYS A 484 -13.54 35.60 -17.01
N GLN A 485 -14.03 34.40 -17.31
CA GLN A 485 -14.59 34.05 -18.61
C GLN A 485 -15.69 33.00 -18.40
N ASP A 486 -16.93 33.48 -18.49
CA ASP A 486 -18.18 32.82 -18.87
C ASP A 486 -18.58 31.51 -18.15
N ASP A 487 -19.41 31.69 -17.11
CA ASP A 487 -20.23 30.67 -16.46
C ASP A 487 -21.25 30.10 -17.45
N MET A 488 -21.30 28.78 -17.56
CA MET A 488 -22.36 28.04 -18.24
C MET A 488 -22.91 27.04 -17.23
N ASP A 489 -24.16 27.30 -16.82
CA ASP A 489 -24.93 26.60 -15.80
C ASP A 489 -24.92 25.08 -16.00
N LEU A 490 -24.38 24.36 -15.01
CA LEU A 490 -24.69 22.94 -14.80
C LEU A 490 -25.68 22.86 -13.64
N ALA A 491 -26.93 22.58 -14.01
CA ALA A 491 -28.02 22.31 -13.09
C ALA A 491 -27.69 21.12 -12.18
N ASP A 492 -28.03 21.27 -10.90
CA ASP A 492 -28.05 20.21 -9.90
C ASP A 492 -29.00 19.07 -10.33
N GLU A 493 -28.43 17.89 -10.58
CA GLU A 493 -29.17 16.62 -10.70
C GLU A 493 -29.27 15.93 -9.32
N PRO A 494 -30.37 15.23 -9.00
CA PRO A 494 -30.70 14.83 -7.65
C PRO A 494 -29.96 13.56 -7.19
N GLY A 495 -29.22 13.68 -6.09
CA GLY A 495 -29.16 12.69 -5.01
C GLY A 495 -28.64 11.28 -5.32
N VAL A 496 -27.35 11.12 -5.60
CA VAL A 496 -26.66 9.85 -5.34
C VAL A 496 -26.45 9.73 -3.83
N LYS A 497 -27.21 8.86 -3.17
CA LYS A 497 -26.99 8.51 -1.76
C LYS A 497 -25.57 7.96 -1.62
N SER A 498 -24.77 8.56 -0.75
CA SER A 498 -23.46 8.02 -0.37
C SER A 498 -23.63 6.58 0.12
N CYS A 499 -22.91 5.64 -0.47
CA CYS A 499 -22.92 4.26 0.01
C CYS A 499 -22.39 4.23 1.45
N PRO A 500 -23.09 3.56 2.39
CA PRO A 500 -22.60 3.44 3.75
C PRO A 500 -21.23 2.73 3.72
N ALA A 501 -20.22 3.33 4.35
CA ALA A 501 -18.94 2.67 4.52
C ALA A 501 -19.15 1.37 5.30
N LYS A 502 -18.74 0.22 4.75
CA LYS A 502 -18.66 -1.03 5.52
C LYS A 502 -17.71 -0.79 6.70
N LYS A 503 -18.25 -0.87 7.92
CA LYS A 503 -17.44 -1.17 9.10
C LYS A 503 -16.77 -2.52 8.85
N ALA A 504 -15.46 -2.59 8.96
CA ALA A 504 -14.77 -3.87 9.06
C ALA A 504 -15.32 -4.56 10.32
N GLU A 505 -16.08 -5.63 10.14
CA GLU A 505 -16.47 -6.52 11.24
C GLU A 505 -15.20 -7.25 11.70
N THR A 506 -14.59 -6.74 12.77
CA THR A 506 -13.73 -7.55 13.63
C THR A 506 -14.60 -8.60 14.29
N SER A 507 -14.40 -9.86 13.92
CA SER A 507 -15.00 -11.00 14.61
C SER A 507 -14.35 -11.17 15.98
N GLU A 508 -14.85 -10.46 16.99
CA GLU A 508 -14.79 -10.87 18.38
C GLU A 508 -16.24 -11.09 18.85
N ALA A 509 -16.63 -12.36 18.95
CA ALA A 509 -17.83 -12.78 19.64
C ALA A 509 -17.63 -14.19 20.23
N GLU A 510 -17.31 -14.18 21.52
CA GLU A 510 -17.89 -15.04 22.56
C GLU A 510 -17.79 -16.57 22.42
N ARG A 511 -16.76 -17.15 23.04
CA ARG A 511 -16.89 -18.03 24.23
C ARG A 511 -15.55 -18.49 24.78
#